data_AF-A0A2T4S5Z0-F1
#
_entry.id   AF-A0A2T4S5Z0-F1
#
_cell.length_a   1.000
_cell.length_b   1.000
_cell.length_c   1.000
_cell.angle_alpha   90.00
_cell.angle_beta   90.00
_cell.angle_gamma   90.00
#
_symmetry.space_group_name_H-M   'P 1'
#
loop_
_entity.id
_entity.type
_entity.pdbx_description
1 polymer ?
#
loop_
_entity_poly.entity_id
_entity_poly.type
_entity_poly.pdbx_seq_one_letter_code
_entity_poly.pdbx_strand_id
1 'polypeptide(L)'
;GTLINPSISTQTTQPVTEVVEKGTVQVATTPVQYETIYQENANLPVGVQNEIQPGVVGETTTTTTYTVNPETGALENPSSTDATTVQKQDRIIEVGTGTTVVTTDPIAPTTVYEANPNPDAGTGDYTVITPGQAGETTTTKEPGQEPVTEITTQPVNEVIGVDNVDTTTETIPYQTETRYNPNLPVGST
;
A
#
# COMPACT_ATOMS: atom_id res chain seq x y z
N GLY A 1 -77.72 76.92 66.02
CA GLY A 1 -76.54 76.20 65.50
C GLY A 1 -77.03 75.10 64.60
N THR A 2 -76.51 75.02 63.37
CA THR A 2 -76.86 74.01 62.37
C THR A 2 -76.02 72.74 62.59
N LEU A 3 -76.66 71.58 62.61
CA LEU A 3 -76.00 70.28 62.67
C LEU A 3 -75.49 69.91 61.26
N ILE A 4 -74.21 69.57 61.16
CA ILE A 4 -73.56 69.06 59.94
C ILE A 4 -73.48 67.53 60.06
N ASN A 5 -74.01 66.83 59.07
CA ASN A 5 -73.96 65.37 59.00
C ASN A 5 -72.53 64.93 58.58
N PRO A 6 -71.94 63.87 59.18
CA PRO A 6 -70.62 63.40 58.76
C PRO A 6 -70.67 62.82 57.35
N SER A 7 -69.74 63.26 56.50
CA SER A 7 -69.53 62.69 55.17
C SER A 7 -68.59 61.49 55.29
N ILE A 8 -69.05 60.32 54.88
CA ILE A 8 -68.21 59.12 54.74
C ILE A 8 -67.82 59.03 53.27
N SER A 9 -66.51 59.08 53.01
CA SER A 9 -65.95 58.84 51.67
C SER A 9 -65.42 57.42 51.61
N THR A 10 -65.99 56.58 50.75
CA THR A 10 -65.51 55.23 50.47
C THR A 10 -64.63 55.26 49.22
N GLN A 11 -63.37 54.85 49.35
CA GLN A 11 -62.46 54.67 48.21
C GLN A 11 -62.48 53.19 47.79
N THR A 12 -62.97 52.92 46.59
CA THR A 12 -62.96 51.60 45.97
C THR A 12 -61.85 51.55 44.92
N THR A 13 -60.86 50.68 45.10
CA THR A 13 -59.87 50.38 44.07
C THR A 13 -60.47 49.42 43.05
N GLN A 14 -60.29 49.71 41.76
CA GLN A 14 -60.72 48.80 40.69
C GLN A 14 -59.91 47.50 40.75
N PRO A 15 -60.50 46.34 40.37
CA PRO A 15 -59.79 45.08 40.33
C PRO A 15 -58.60 45.15 39.36
N VAL A 16 -57.48 44.53 39.74
CA VAL A 16 -56.29 44.40 38.88
C VAL A 16 -56.41 43.11 38.07
N THR A 17 -56.17 43.18 36.77
CA THR A 17 -56.16 42.01 35.87
C THR A 17 -54.86 41.24 36.03
N GLU A 18 -54.95 39.93 36.27
CA GLU A 18 -53.82 39.01 36.21
C GLU A 18 -53.63 38.51 34.77
N VAL A 19 -52.41 38.64 34.23
CA VAL A 19 -52.05 38.15 32.89
C VAL A 19 -51.17 36.92 33.04
N VAL A 20 -51.60 35.79 32.46
CA VAL A 20 -50.84 34.53 32.46
C VAL A 20 -50.37 34.24 31.04
N GLU A 21 -49.04 34.14 30.85
CA GLU A 21 -48.43 33.74 29.58
C GLU A 21 -48.22 32.23 29.55
N LYS A 22 -48.65 31.57 28.46
CA LYS A 22 -48.47 30.12 28.27
C LYS A 22 -47.61 29.85 27.05
N GLY A 23 -46.55 29.07 27.22
CA GLY A 23 -45.72 28.60 26.10
C GLY A 23 -46.50 27.67 25.18
N THR A 24 -46.42 27.92 23.88
CA THR A 24 -47.19 27.21 22.82
C THR A 24 -46.30 26.44 21.85
N VAL A 25 -45.00 26.38 22.09
CA VAL A 25 -44.03 25.75 21.19
C VAL A 25 -43.35 24.60 21.89
N GLN A 26 -43.36 23.43 21.25
CA GLN A 26 -42.60 22.25 21.64
C GLN A 26 -41.57 21.95 20.55
N VAL A 27 -40.35 21.63 20.96
CA VAL A 27 -39.25 21.26 20.06
C VAL A 27 -38.78 19.86 20.44
N ALA A 28 -38.67 18.99 19.45
CA ALA A 28 -38.12 17.66 19.59
C ALA A 28 -37.03 17.45 18.54
N THR A 29 -35.93 16.80 18.91
CA THR A 29 -34.85 16.45 17.98
C THR A 29 -34.78 14.94 17.81
N THR A 30 -34.48 14.51 16.58
CA THR A 30 -34.28 13.09 16.24
C THR A 30 -32.95 12.95 15.50
N PRO A 31 -32.04 12.07 15.95
CA PRO A 31 -30.77 11.83 15.27
C PRO A 31 -30.98 11.09 13.95
N VAL A 32 -30.20 11.45 12.94
CA VAL A 32 -30.17 10.78 11.64
C VAL A 32 -28.83 10.06 11.51
N GLN A 33 -28.84 8.75 11.68
CA GLN A 33 -27.63 7.92 11.64
C GLN A 33 -26.94 8.01 10.27
N TYR A 34 -25.61 8.01 10.29
CA TYR A 34 -24.81 7.87 9.07
C TYR A 34 -24.68 6.40 8.67
N GLU A 35 -24.40 6.16 7.39
CA GLU A 35 -24.07 4.85 6.86
C GLU A 35 -22.55 4.69 6.71
N THR A 36 -22.06 3.45 6.67
CA THR A 36 -20.65 3.16 6.36
C THR A 36 -20.55 2.63 4.94
N ILE A 37 -19.81 3.33 4.09
CA ILE A 37 -19.57 2.99 2.70
C ILE A 37 -18.15 2.44 2.58
N TYR A 38 -18.03 1.23 2.06
CA TYR A 38 -16.74 0.60 1.77
C TYR A 38 -16.39 0.80 0.29
N GLN A 39 -15.17 1.29 0.03
CA GLN A 39 -14.65 1.46 -1.32
C GLN A 39 -13.39 0.62 -1.49
N GLU A 40 -13.30 -0.13 -2.58
CA GLU A 40 -12.10 -0.93 -2.85
C GLU A 40 -10.94 -0.02 -3.27
N ASN A 41 -9.74 -0.28 -2.73
CA ASN A 41 -8.52 0.44 -3.09
C ASN A 41 -7.39 -0.55 -3.44
N ALA A 42 -7.05 -0.65 -4.72
CA ALA A 42 -5.99 -1.53 -5.22
C ALA A 42 -4.57 -1.07 -4.81
N ASN A 43 -4.41 0.17 -4.34
CA ASN A 43 -3.14 0.69 -3.84
C ASN A 43 -2.92 0.34 -2.36
N LEU A 44 -3.94 -0.14 -1.65
CA LEU A 44 -3.79 -0.64 -0.28
C LEU A 44 -3.67 -2.17 -0.29
N PRO A 45 -2.77 -2.75 0.53
CA PRO A 45 -2.66 -4.20 0.66
C PRO A 45 -3.96 -4.85 1.13
N VAL A 46 -4.20 -6.08 0.69
CA VAL A 46 -5.37 -6.86 1.11
C VAL A 46 -5.54 -6.88 2.63
N GLY A 47 -6.75 -6.58 3.10
CA GLY A 47 -7.09 -6.55 4.54
C GLY A 47 -6.71 -5.27 5.28
N VAL A 48 -5.96 -4.34 4.66
CA VAL A 48 -5.73 -3.00 5.21
C VAL A 48 -6.98 -2.15 4.98
N GLN A 49 -7.39 -1.38 5.99
CA GLN A 49 -8.46 -0.40 5.86
C GLN A 49 -7.94 1.00 6.14
N ASN A 50 -8.48 1.98 5.42
CA ASN A 50 -8.16 3.40 5.61
C ASN A 50 -9.43 4.23 5.65
N GLU A 51 -9.67 4.96 6.74
CA GLU A 51 -10.82 5.85 6.84
C GLU A 51 -10.48 7.19 6.18
N ILE A 52 -11.15 7.47 5.05
CA ILE A 52 -10.93 8.71 4.30
C ILE A 52 -11.97 9.78 4.61
N GLN A 53 -13.11 9.39 5.19
CA GLN A 53 -14.14 10.31 5.65
C GLN A 53 -14.81 9.80 6.92
N PRO A 54 -14.78 10.56 8.03
CA PRO A 54 -15.50 10.19 9.24
C PRO A 54 -17.00 10.38 9.09
N GLY A 55 -17.78 9.50 9.73
CA GLY A 55 -19.23 9.61 9.80
C GLY A 55 -19.68 10.68 10.79
N VAL A 56 -20.70 11.46 10.41
CA VAL A 56 -21.33 12.47 11.26
C VAL A 56 -22.82 12.18 11.33
N VAL A 57 -23.33 12.00 12.55
CA VAL A 57 -24.77 11.85 12.80
C VAL A 57 -25.46 13.18 12.50
N GLY A 58 -26.47 13.15 11.64
CA GLY A 58 -27.32 14.30 11.36
C GLY A 58 -28.39 14.49 12.44
N GLU A 59 -29.18 15.55 12.31
CA GLU A 59 -30.27 15.86 13.23
C GLU A 59 -31.44 16.50 12.48
N THR A 60 -32.64 15.99 12.74
CA THR A 60 -33.90 16.61 12.33
C THR A 60 -34.60 17.16 13.57
N THR A 61 -35.01 18.42 13.50
CA THR A 61 -35.78 19.09 14.53
C THR A 61 -37.23 19.22 14.10
N THR A 62 -38.15 18.70 14.91
CA THR A 62 -39.59 18.87 14.78
C THR A 62 -40.05 19.97 15.72
N THR A 63 -40.67 21.02 15.17
CA THR A 63 -41.28 22.09 15.95
C THR A 63 -42.80 21.96 15.90
N THR A 64 -43.43 21.75 17.04
CA THR A 64 -44.90 21.68 17.18
C THR A 64 -45.42 22.95 17.85
N THR A 65 -46.35 23.63 17.18
CA THR A 65 -47.00 24.85 17.66
C THR A 65 -48.46 24.57 18.02
N TYR A 66 -48.91 25.19 19.11
CA TYR A 66 -50.26 25.03 19.64
C TYR A 66 -50.98 26.39 19.72
N THR A 67 -52.30 26.35 19.67
CA THR A 67 -53.15 27.49 20.03
C THR A 67 -53.62 27.34 21.48
N VAL A 68 -53.84 28.46 22.19
CA VAL A 68 -54.36 28.43 23.57
C VAL A 68 -55.86 28.68 23.52
N ASN A 69 -56.64 27.78 24.13
CA ASN A 69 -58.06 27.99 24.36
C ASN A 69 -58.26 29.13 25.38
N PRO A 70 -58.96 30.22 25.04
CA PRO A 70 -59.06 31.40 25.90
C PRO A 70 -59.92 31.20 27.15
N GLU A 71 -60.79 30.19 27.19
CA GLU A 71 -61.69 29.92 28.31
C GLU A 71 -61.07 28.95 29.32
N THR A 72 -60.39 27.90 28.83
CA THR A 72 -59.86 26.82 29.67
C THR A 72 -58.34 26.88 29.85
N GLY A 73 -57.65 27.68 29.03
CA GLY A 73 -56.20 27.68 28.93
C GLY A 73 -55.60 26.41 28.32
N ALA A 74 -56.41 25.48 27.79
CA ALA A 74 -55.93 24.25 27.16
C ALA A 74 -55.11 24.54 25.88
N LEU A 75 -54.16 23.64 25.54
CA LEU A 75 -53.44 23.71 24.27
C LEU A 75 -54.20 22.88 23.22
N GLU A 76 -54.47 23.47 22.07
CA GLU A 76 -55.31 22.88 21.01
C GLU A 76 -54.69 23.12 19.62
N ASN A 77 -55.16 22.38 18.62
CA ASN A 77 -54.78 22.50 17.20
C ASN A 77 -53.25 22.41 16.96
N PRO A 78 -52.62 21.26 17.28
CA PRO A 78 -51.18 21.09 17.04
C PRO A 78 -50.85 21.17 15.55
N SER A 79 -49.80 21.91 15.21
CA SER A 79 -49.22 21.97 13.87
C SER A 79 -47.72 21.77 13.95
N SER A 80 -47.17 20.84 13.16
CA SER A 80 -45.76 20.46 13.20
C SER A 80 -45.04 20.76 11.90
N THR A 81 -43.79 21.19 12.00
CA THR A 81 -42.87 21.32 10.86
C THR A 81 -41.52 20.70 11.19
N ASP A 82 -40.94 20.01 10.22
CA ASP A 82 -39.61 19.42 10.34
C ASP A 82 -38.56 20.27 9.61
N ALA A 83 -37.38 20.37 10.22
CA ALA A 83 -36.22 20.99 9.62
C ALA A 83 -34.96 20.18 9.95
N THR A 84 -34.14 19.90 8.95
CA THR A 84 -32.80 19.34 9.19
C THR A 84 -31.90 20.41 9.77
N THR A 85 -31.47 20.22 11.02
CA THR A 85 -30.59 21.15 11.74
C THR A 85 -29.12 20.77 11.58
N VAL A 86 -28.82 19.49 11.39
CA VAL A 86 -27.48 18.99 11.10
C VAL A 86 -27.56 17.98 9.94
N GLN A 87 -26.81 18.22 8.87
CA GLN A 87 -26.71 17.27 7.76
C GLN A 87 -25.88 16.06 8.19
N LYS A 88 -26.39 14.84 7.94
CA LYS A 88 -25.58 13.63 8.13
C LYS A 88 -24.43 13.61 7.13
N GLN A 89 -23.31 13.00 7.53
CA GLN A 89 -22.21 12.66 6.64
C GLN A 89 -21.91 11.17 6.77
N ASP A 90 -21.90 10.43 5.66
CA ASP A 90 -21.58 9.01 5.69
C ASP A 90 -20.09 8.78 5.96
N ARG A 91 -19.79 7.66 6.63
CA ARG A 91 -18.42 7.23 6.90
C ARG A 91 -17.90 6.50 5.67
N ILE A 92 -16.74 6.88 5.15
CA ILE A 92 -16.11 6.23 4.00
C ILE A 92 -14.82 5.56 4.44
N ILE A 93 -14.74 4.26 4.20
CA ILE A 93 -13.59 3.41 4.47
C ILE A 93 -13.13 2.79 3.17
N GLU A 94 -11.87 3.03 2.82
CA GLU A 94 -11.21 2.27 1.77
C GLU A 94 -10.76 0.91 2.31
N VAL A 95 -11.01 -0.15 1.56
CA VAL A 95 -10.60 -1.52 1.86
C VAL A 95 -9.58 -1.94 0.81
N GLY A 96 -8.41 -2.36 1.26
CA GLY A 96 -7.33 -2.77 0.39
C GLY A 96 -7.64 -4.06 -0.36
N THR A 97 -7.41 -4.01 -1.67
CA THR A 97 -7.53 -5.16 -2.60
C THR A 97 -6.22 -5.41 -3.36
N GLY A 98 -5.19 -4.61 -3.11
CA GLY A 98 -3.89 -4.75 -3.73
C GLY A 98 -3.18 -6.03 -3.30
N THR A 99 -2.54 -6.67 -4.27
CA THR A 99 -1.68 -7.84 -4.05
C THR A 99 -0.26 -7.54 -4.53
N THR A 100 0.71 -8.18 -3.90
CA THR A 100 2.12 -8.10 -4.35
C THR A 100 2.31 -9.00 -5.56
N VAL A 101 2.87 -8.43 -6.63
CA VAL A 101 3.23 -9.18 -7.84
C VAL A 101 4.75 -9.35 -7.86
N VAL A 102 5.20 -10.57 -8.11
CA VAL A 102 6.62 -10.92 -8.24
C VAL A 102 6.85 -11.53 -9.61
N THR A 103 7.81 -10.99 -10.35
CA THR A 103 8.22 -11.46 -11.68
C THR A 103 9.72 -11.68 -11.69
N THR A 104 10.18 -12.77 -12.31
CA THR A 104 11.60 -13.10 -12.45
C THR A 104 12.01 -13.11 -13.92
N ASP A 105 13.18 -12.57 -14.23
CA ASP A 105 13.75 -12.59 -15.59
C ASP A 105 15.18 -13.16 -15.56
N PRO A 106 15.54 -14.07 -16.49
CA PRO A 106 16.86 -14.67 -16.52
C PRO A 106 17.91 -13.69 -17.05
N ILE A 107 19.12 -13.75 -16.50
CA ILE A 107 20.30 -13.03 -16.99
C ILE A 107 21.20 -14.05 -17.69
N ALA A 108 21.39 -13.91 -19.00
CA ALA A 108 22.26 -14.81 -19.76
C ALA A 108 23.73 -14.67 -19.31
N PRO A 109 24.48 -15.78 -19.16
CA PRO A 109 25.92 -15.71 -18.95
C PRO A 109 26.61 -15.22 -20.23
N THR A 110 27.79 -14.64 -20.07
CA THR A 110 28.67 -14.33 -21.21
C THR A 110 29.80 -15.34 -21.31
N THR A 111 30.41 -15.50 -22.49
CA THR A 111 31.56 -16.40 -22.69
C THR A 111 32.85 -15.59 -22.74
N VAL A 112 33.85 -16.02 -21.98
CA VAL A 112 35.20 -15.44 -21.89
C VAL A 112 36.21 -16.51 -22.29
N TYR A 113 37.20 -16.14 -23.10
CA TYR A 113 38.31 -17.02 -23.47
C TYR A 113 39.55 -16.67 -22.67
N GLU A 114 40.18 -17.68 -22.08
CA GLU A 114 41.41 -17.54 -21.31
C GLU A 114 42.48 -18.48 -21.87
N ALA A 115 43.75 -18.05 -21.85
CA ALA A 115 44.84 -18.90 -22.27
C ALA A 115 44.99 -20.07 -21.29
N ASN A 116 44.95 -21.30 -21.80
CA ASN A 116 45.19 -22.52 -21.04
C ASN A 116 46.21 -23.39 -21.77
N PRO A 117 47.51 -23.01 -21.72
CA PRO A 117 48.57 -23.71 -22.45
C PRO A 117 48.69 -25.19 -22.03
N ASN A 118 48.71 -26.09 -23.00
CA ASN A 118 49.04 -27.50 -22.80
C ASN A 118 50.32 -27.82 -23.58
N PRO A 119 51.33 -28.53 -23.01
CA PRO A 119 52.55 -28.90 -23.72
C PRO A 119 52.37 -30.00 -24.79
N ASP A 120 51.21 -30.08 -25.44
CA ASP A 120 50.95 -31.07 -26.49
C ASP A 120 51.38 -30.56 -27.89
N ALA A 121 51.31 -31.47 -28.86
CA ALA A 121 51.60 -31.17 -30.25
C ALA A 121 50.28 -30.85 -30.97
N GLY A 122 49.90 -29.58 -30.98
CA GLY A 122 48.67 -29.08 -31.57
C GLY A 122 48.43 -27.62 -31.19
N THR A 123 47.61 -26.88 -31.95
CA THR A 123 47.14 -25.54 -31.54
C THR A 123 45.66 -25.44 -31.87
N GLY A 124 44.86 -24.92 -30.94
CA GLY A 124 43.44 -24.62 -31.18
C GLY A 124 42.43 -25.54 -30.49
N ASP A 125 42.85 -26.35 -29.53
CA ASP A 125 41.91 -27.10 -28.68
C ASP A 125 41.25 -26.18 -27.63
N TYR A 126 39.99 -26.48 -27.33
CA TYR A 126 39.17 -25.74 -26.37
C TYR A 126 38.79 -26.63 -25.19
N THR A 127 38.92 -26.11 -23.96
CA THR A 127 38.47 -26.77 -22.74
C THR A 127 37.51 -25.86 -21.97
N VAL A 128 36.36 -26.35 -21.55
CA VAL A 128 35.48 -25.59 -20.64
C VAL A 128 36.08 -25.61 -19.24
N ILE A 129 36.61 -24.47 -18.79
CA ILE A 129 37.19 -24.30 -17.45
C ILE A 129 36.07 -24.05 -16.43
N THR A 130 35.15 -23.15 -16.77
CA THR A 130 33.96 -22.85 -15.95
C THR A 130 32.73 -22.88 -16.84
N PRO A 131 31.73 -23.73 -16.58
CA PRO A 131 30.49 -23.71 -17.34
C PRO A 131 29.69 -22.44 -17.02
N GLY A 132 29.10 -21.83 -18.06
CA GLY A 132 28.23 -20.67 -17.87
C GLY A 132 26.94 -21.04 -17.14
N GLN A 133 26.51 -20.21 -16.19
CA GLN A 133 25.25 -20.35 -15.47
C GLN A 133 24.47 -19.04 -15.55
N ALA A 134 23.18 -19.13 -15.91
CA ALA A 134 22.31 -17.96 -15.94
C ALA A 134 22.09 -17.39 -14.53
N GLY A 135 22.07 -16.07 -14.46
CA GLY A 135 21.60 -15.34 -13.28
C GLY A 135 20.09 -15.09 -13.37
N GLU A 136 19.57 -14.33 -12.40
CA GLU A 136 18.15 -14.01 -12.29
C GLU A 136 17.98 -12.62 -11.67
N THR A 137 17.10 -11.80 -12.26
CA THR A 137 16.53 -10.63 -11.60
C THR A 137 15.16 -10.97 -11.04
N THR A 138 14.80 -10.32 -9.93
CA THR A 138 13.44 -10.35 -9.38
C THR A 138 12.91 -8.93 -9.35
N THR A 139 11.71 -8.75 -9.89
CA THR A 139 10.94 -7.51 -9.83
C THR A 139 9.75 -7.71 -8.90
N THR A 140 9.68 -6.91 -7.84
CA THR A 140 8.57 -6.92 -6.87
C THR A 140 7.76 -5.63 -7.00
N LYS A 141 6.44 -5.76 -7.17
CA LYS A 141 5.49 -4.64 -7.17
C LYS A 141 4.52 -4.81 -6.01
N GLU A 142 4.71 -4.00 -4.97
CA GLU A 142 3.75 -3.91 -3.86
C GLU A 142 2.61 -2.93 -4.18
N PRO A 143 1.42 -3.09 -3.56
CA PRO A 143 0.30 -2.16 -3.69
C PRO A 143 0.71 -0.71 -3.40
N GLY A 144 0.41 0.20 -4.32
CA GLY A 144 0.67 1.63 -4.16
C GLY A 144 2.16 2.05 -4.20
N GLN A 145 3.09 1.12 -4.41
CA GLN A 145 4.54 1.39 -4.50
C GLN A 145 5.04 1.22 -5.93
N GLU A 146 6.07 1.96 -6.36
CA GLU A 146 6.74 1.69 -7.65
C GLU A 146 7.42 0.30 -7.63
N PRO A 147 7.52 -0.40 -8.78
CA PRO A 147 8.19 -1.70 -8.83
C PRO A 147 9.69 -1.55 -8.53
N VAL A 148 10.25 -2.52 -7.82
CA VAL A 148 11.67 -2.58 -7.50
C VAL A 148 12.25 -3.84 -8.14
N THR A 149 13.32 -3.68 -8.92
CA THR A 149 14.05 -4.78 -9.56
C THR A 149 15.43 -4.93 -8.93
N GLU A 150 15.78 -6.14 -8.55
CA GLU A 150 17.09 -6.50 -8.00
C GLU A 150 17.64 -7.76 -8.66
N ILE A 151 18.97 -7.93 -8.63
CA ILE A 151 19.60 -9.18 -9.07
C ILE A 151 19.58 -10.14 -7.89
N THR A 152 18.79 -11.20 -7.97
CA THR A 152 18.70 -12.23 -6.93
C THR A 152 19.78 -13.30 -7.09
N THR A 153 20.18 -13.58 -8.33
CA THR A 153 21.27 -14.51 -8.65
C THR A 153 22.20 -13.90 -9.69
N GLN A 154 23.49 -13.77 -9.36
CA GLN A 154 24.50 -13.29 -10.32
C GLN A 154 24.76 -14.37 -11.38
N PRO A 155 24.85 -14.03 -12.68
CA PRO A 155 25.28 -14.98 -13.69
C PRO A 155 26.74 -15.37 -13.48
N VAL A 156 27.07 -16.62 -13.80
CA VAL A 156 28.45 -17.10 -13.87
C VAL A 156 28.83 -17.17 -15.34
N ASN A 157 29.84 -16.41 -15.76
CA ASN A 157 30.30 -16.44 -17.14
C ASN A 157 30.92 -17.81 -17.48
N GLU A 158 30.72 -18.24 -18.72
CA GLU A 158 31.41 -19.40 -19.27
C GLU A 158 32.86 -19.03 -19.55
N VAL A 159 33.80 -19.83 -19.07
CA VAL A 159 35.23 -19.65 -19.33
C VAL A 159 35.73 -20.81 -20.19
N ILE A 160 36.19 -20.49 -21.39
CA ILE A 160 36.78 -21.44 -22.32
C ILE A 160 38.30 -21.23 -22.35
N GLY A 161 39.03 -22.24 -21.90
CA GLY A 161 40.48 -22.34 -22.05
C GLY A 161 40.85 -22.60 -23.51
N VAL A 162 41.70 -21.76 -24.08
CA VAL A 162 42.28 -21.96 -25.41
C VAL A 162 43.73 -22.41 -25.30
N ASP A 163 44.07 -23.50 -25.97
CA ASP A 163 45.47 -23.88 -26.10
C ASP A 163 46.13 -23.07 -27.23
N ASN A 164 47.15 -22.30 -26.84
CA ASN A 164 47.87 -21.37 -27.70
C ASN A 164 49.37 -21.65 -27.77
N VAL A 165 49.82 -22.82 -27.29
CA VAL A 165 51.23 -23.22 -27.30
C VAL A 165 51.43 -24.44 -28.18
N ASP A 166 52.27 -24.31 -29.22
CA ASP A 166 52.70 -25.43 -30.04
C ASP A 166 54.10 -25.89 -29.60
N THR A 167 54.23 -27.16 -29.20
CA THR A 167 55.51 -27.73 -28.76
C THR A 167 56.06 -28.71 -29.80
N THR A 168 57.05 -28.28 -30.59
CA THR A 168 57.79 -29.19 -31.48
C THR A 168 59.02 -29.78 -30.77
N THR A 169 59.04 -31.12 -30.61
CA THR A 169 60.23 -31.83 -30.11
C THR A 169 60.98 -32.47 -31.27
N GLU A 170 62.17 -31.97 -31.59
CA GLU A 170 63.06 -32.60 -32.57
C GLU A 170 64.05 -33.53 -31.85
N THR A 171 64.00 -34.83 -32.16
CA THR A 171 64.99 -35.78 -31.63
C THR A 171 66.27 -35.68 -32.48
N ILE A 172 67.35 -35.18 -31.88
CA ILE A 172 68.65 -35.13 -32.54
C ILE A 172 69.24 -36.55 -32.59
N PRO A 173 69.49 -37.15 -33.78
CA PRO A 173 70.10 -38.46 -33.88
C PRO A 173 71.56 -38.42 -33.41
N TYR A 174 71.99 -39.41 -32.63
CA TYR A 174 73.41 -39.55 -32.30
C TYR A 174 74.18 -40.10 -33.51
N GLN A 175 75.39 -39.59 -33.71
CA GLN A 175 76.36 -40.16 -34.66
C GLN A 175 77.08 -41.32 -33.96
N THR A 176 76.97 -42.53 -34.50
CA THR A 176 77.74 -43.68 -34.02
C THR A 176 79.15 -43.63 -34.62
N GLU A 177 80.16 -43.34 -33.79
CA GLU A 177 81.56 -43.54 -34.18
C GLU A 177 81.99 -44.98 -33.88
N THR A 178 82.21 -45.78 -34.92
CA THR A 178 82.85 -47.10 -34.77
C THR A 178 84.36 -46.92 -34.88
N ARG A 179 85.10 -47.25 -33.81
CA ARG A 179 86.56 -47.28 -33.81
C ARG A 179 87.07 -48.71 -33.85
N TYR A 180 88.06 -48.96 -34.70
CA TYR A 180 88.70 -50.26 -34.82
C TYR A 180 89.51 -50.59 -33.56
N ASN A 181 89.19 -51.71 -32.91
CA ASN A 181 89.94 -52.24 -31.79
C ASN A 181 90.57 -53.59 -32.18
N PRO A 182 91.89 -53.66 -32.45
CA PRO A 182 92.57 -54.89 -32.86
C PRO A 182 92.61 -55.98 -31.78
N ASN A 183 92.24 -55.66 -30.54
CA ASN A 183 92.20 -56.62 -29.43
C ASN A 183 90.84 -57.32 -29.28
N LEU A 184 89.85 -57.01 -30.13
CA LEU A 184 88.55 -57.68 -30.13
C LEU A 184 88.57 -58.94 -31.02
N PRO A 185 87.90 -60.03 -30.61
CA PRO A 185 87.70 -61.21 -31.46
C PRO A 185 87.07 -60.88 -32.81
N VAL A 186 87.36 -61.70 -33.83
CA VAL A 186 86.76 -61.52 -35.16
C VAL A 186 85.24 -61.65 -35.07
N GLY A 187 84.52 -60.60 -35.47
CA GLY A 187 83.06 -60.56 -35.51
C GLY A 187 82.36 -59.88 -34.33
N SER A 188 83.09 -59.39 -33.32
CA SER A 188 82.50 -58.61 -32.22
C SER A 188 82.43 -57.11 -32.51
N THR A 189 81.34 -56.47 -32.08
CA THR A 189 81.14 -55.01 -31.98
C THR A 189 81.27 -54.53 -30.56
#